data_AF-A0A1U7CVC3-F1
#
_entry.id   AF-A0A1U7CVC3-F1
#
_cell.length_a   1.000
_cell.length_b   1.000
_cell.length_c   1.000
_cell.angle_alpha   90.00
_cell.angle_beta   90.00
_cell.angle_gamma   90.00
#
_symmetry.space_group_name_H-M   'P 1'
#
loop_
_entity.id
_entity.type
_entity.pdbx_description
1 polymer ?
#
loop_
_entity_poly.entity_id
_entity_poly.type
_entity_poly.pdbx_seq_one_letter_code
_entity_poly.pdbx_strand_id
1 'polypeptide(L)' 'MNLDIRVPIGLLFLSLGALITGFGVVTHFTNPELYARSLDINVNIWWGLVMLAFGAAMFYYGRRATMRTAQAPSQAP' A
#
# COMPACT_ATOMS: atom_id res chain seq x y z
N MET A 1 -0.58 19.39 15.06
CA MET A 1 -1.28 18.09 14.93
C MET A 1 -0.23 17.03 14.61
N ASN A 2 0.09 16.14 15.55
CA ASN A 2 1.07 15.07 15.31
C ASN A 2 0.35 13.92 14.57
N LEU A 3 0.21 14.08 13.25
CA LEU A 3 -0.43 13.12 12.38
C LEU A 3 0.49 11.91 12.26
N ASP A 4 0.01 10.72 12.66
CA ASP A 4 0.81 9.49 12.53
C ASP A 4 1.14 9.27 11.04
N ILE A 5 2.41 9.48 10.70
CA ILE A 5 2.95 9.41 9.34
C ILE A 5 2.68 8.05 8.67
N ARG A 6 2.42 7.00 9.45
CA ARG A 6 2.10 5.66 8.94
C ARG A 6 0.82 5.65 8.12
N VAL A 7 -0.15 6.50 8.47
CA VAL A 7 -1.45 6.58 7.79
C VAL A 7 -1.34 7.15 6.38
N PRO A 8 -0.78 8.38 6.16
CA PRO A 8 -0.62 8.91 4.81
C PRO A 8 0.35 8.07 3.97
N ILE A 9 1.45 7.57 4.56
CA ILE A 9 2.38 6.69 3.84
C ILE A 9 1.69 5.38 3.43
N GLY A 10 0.92 4.76 4.31
CA GLY A 10 0.15 3.55 3.99
C GLY A 10 -0.86 3.76 2.86
N LEU A 11 -1.55 4.91 2.85
CA LEU A 11 -2.47 5.28 1.76
C LEU A 11 -1.76 5.49 0.43
N LEU A 12 -0.57 6.09 0.43
CA LEU A 12 0.24 6.28 -0.78
C LEU A 12 0.64 4.93 -1.39
N PHE A 13 1.16 4.02 -0.57
CA PHE A 13 1.54 2.66 -1.01
C PHE A 13 0.33 1.85 -1.50
N LEU A 14 -0.83 1.96 -0.82
CA LEU A 14 -2.06 1.32 -1.27
C LEU A 14 -2.51 1.86 -2.64
N SER A 15 -2.52 3.18 -2.80
CA SER A 15 -2.96 3.84 -4.04
C SER A 15 -2.05 3.49 -5.21
N LEU A 16 -0.73 3.61 -5.02
CA LEU A 16 0.25 3.33 -6.05
C LEU A 16 0.33 1.83 -6.36
N GLY A 17 0.28 0.97 -5.33
CA GLY A 17 0.24 -0.48 -5.49
C GLY A 17 -0.99 -0.94 -6.27
N ALA A 18 -2.16 -0.35 -6.00
CA ALA A 18 -3.38 -0.63 -6.75
C ALA A 18 -3.25 -0.21 -8.23
N LEU A 19 -2.68 0.96 -8.48
CA LEU A 19 -2.46 1.47 -9.84
C LEU A 19 -1.51 0.55 -10.63
N ILE A 20 -0.37 0.19 -10.06
CA ILE A 20 0.62 -0.67 -10.73
C ILE A 20 0.08 -2.09 -10.91
N THR A 21 -0.62 -2.63 -9.92
CA THR A 21 -1.25 -3.95 -10.03
C THR A 21 -2.30 -3.95 -11.15
N GLY A 22 -3.19 -2.94 -11.17
CA GLY A 22 -4.21 -2.79 -12.22
C GLY A 22 -3.61 -2.62 -13.61
N PHE A 23 -2.57 -1.79 -13.74
CA PHE A 23 -1.81 -1.65 -14.98
C PHE A 23 -1.18 -2.99 -15.41
N GLY A 24 -0.58 -3.72 -14.48
CA GLY A 24 -0.01 -5.04 -14.70
C GLY A 24 -1.05 -6.04 -15.21
N VAL A 25 -2.24 -6.07 -14.61
CA VAL A 25 -3.36 -6.92 -15.04
C VAL A 25 -3.82 -6.56 -16.45
N VAL A 26 -4.05 -5.27 -16.74
CA VAL A 26 -4.50 -4.84 -18.08
C VAL A 26 -3.48 -5.18 -19.16
N THR A 27 -2.20 -4.90 -18.92
CA THR A 27 -1.13 -5.18 -19.88
C THR A 27 -0.85 -6.67 -20.03
N HIS A 28 -1.11 -7.49 -19.01
CA HIS A 28 -1.02 -8.95 -19.14
C HIS A 28 -1.96 -9.49 -20.24
N PHE A 29 -3.18 -8.95 -20.34
CA PHE A 29 -4.16 -9.38 -21.33
C PHE A 29 -4.04 -8.66 -22.68
N THR A 30 -3.61 -7.39 -22.68
CA THR A 30 -3.59 -6.56 -23.90
C THR A 30 -2.23 -6.56 -24.61
N ASN A 31 -1.13 -6.68 -23.88
CA ASN A 31 0.22 -6.59 -24.44
C ASN A 31 1.23 -7.42 -23.61
N PRO A 32 1.19 -8.76 -23.73
CA PRO A 32 2.08 -9.63 -22.98
C PRO A 32 3.57 -9.50 -23.39
N GLU A 33 3.88 -9.09 -24.62
CA GLU A 33 5.27 -8.91 -25.10
C GLU A 33 6.07 -7.87 -24.30
N LEU A 34 5.38 -6.94 -23.64
CA LEU A 34 5.99 -5.97 -22.72
C LEU A 34 6.82 -6.66 -21.62
N TYR A 35 6.49 -7.91 -21.28
CA TYR A 35 7.13 -8.69 -20.23
C TYR A 35 8.29 -9.57 -20.72
N ALA A 36 8.58 -9.62 -22.02
CA ALA A 36 9.69 -10.43 -22.56
C ALA A 36 11.05 -10.03 -21.97
N ARG A 37 11.27 -8.72 -21.73
CA ARG A 37 12.48 -8.19 -21.06
C ARG A 37 12.56 -8.59 -19.57
N SER A 38 11.46 -9.10 -19.03
CA SER A 38 11.28 -9.51 -17.64
C SER A 38 11.28 -11.03 -17.47
N LEU A 39 11.78 -11.80 -18.46
CA LEU A 39 11.64 -13.26 -18.52
C LEU A 39 10.16 -13.71 -18.49
N ASP A 40 9.28 -12.95 -19.16
CA ASP A 40 7.83 -13.14 -19.19
C ASP A 40 7.13 -13.05 -17.82
N ILE A 41 7.83 -12.52 -16.81
CA ILE A 41 7.27 -12.27 -15.48
C ILE A 41 6.59 -10.91 -15.48
N ASN A 42 5.35 -10.87 -15.01
CA ASN A 42 4.63 -9.62 -14.78
C ASN A 42 5.11 -8.91 -13.50
N VAL A 43 6.23 -8.20 -13.62
CA VAL A 43 6.89 -7.47 -12.53
C VAL A 43 5.94 -6.43 -11.90
N ASN A 44 5.04 -5.85 -12.68
CA ASN A 44 4.07 -4.86 -12.20
C ASN A 44 3.09 -5.47 -11.19
N ILE A 45 2.53 -6.65 -11.48
CA ILE A 45 1.63 -7.33 -10.54
C ILE A 45 2.36 -7.71 -9.25
N TRP A 46 3.55 -8.31 -9.36
CA TRP A 46 4.30 -8.76 -8.17
C TRP A 46 4.69 -7.60 -7.26
N TRP A 47 5.28 -6.53 -7.79
CA TRP A 47 5.64 -5.37 -6.97
C TRP A 47 4.43 -4.57 -6.51
N GLY A 48 3.37 -4.49 -7.33
CA GLY A 48 2.10 -3.91 -6.94
C GLY A 48 1.48 -4.62 -5.73
N LEU A 49 1.50 -5.96 -5.72
CA LEU A 49 1.05 -6.77 -4.57
C LEU A 49 1.90 -6.54 -3.32
N VAL A 50 3.24 -6.46 -3.46
CA VAL A 50 4.14 -6.13 -2.34
C VAL A 50 3.80 -4.75 -1.76
N MET A 51 3.60 -3.75 -2.61
CA MET A 51 3.20 -2.40 -2.18
C MET A 51 1.84 -2.40 -1.49
N LEU A 52 0.86 -3.16 -1.99
CA LEU A 52 -0.45 -3.30 -1.37
C LEU A 52 -0.36 -3.94 0.02
N ALA A 53 0.39 -5.03 0.16
CA ALA A 53 0.59 -5.71 1.44
C ALA A 53 1.26 -4.79 2.46
N PHE A 54 2.32 -4.08 2.04
CA PHE A 54 3.05 -3.15 2.90
C PHE A 54 2.21 -1.92 3.29
N GLY A 55 1.52 -1.31 2.33
CA GLY A 55 0.63 -0.17 2.55
C GLY A 55 -0.55 -0.53 3.47
N ALA A 56 -1.17 -1.70 3.26
CA ALA A 56 -2.24 -2.21 4.11
C ALA A 56 -1.77 -2.41 5.56
N ALA A 57 -0.60 -3.02 5.75
CA ALA A 57 -0.02 -3.20 7.08
C ALA A 57 0.22 -1.85 7.79
N MET A 58 0.88 -0.90 7.13
CA MET A 58 1.12 0.43 7.72
C MET A 58 -0.17 1.18 8.03
N PHE A 59 -1.14 1.18 7.11
CA PHE A 59 -2.42 1.85 7.32
C PHE A 59 -3.17 1.26 8.52
N TYR A 60 -3.18 -0.07 8.65
CA TYR A 60 -3.80 -0.77 9.75
C TYR A 60 -3.15 -0.43 11.10
N TYR A 61 -1.82 -0.51 11.19
CA TYR A 61 -1.12 -0.19 12.44
C TYR A 61 -1.18 1.30 12.79
N GLY A 62 -1.12 2.20 11.80
CA GLY A 62 -1.25 3.64 11.99
C GLY A 62 -2.63 4.02 12.52
N ARG A 63 -3.71 3.46 11.95
CA ARG A 63 -5.07 3.69 12.47
C ARG A 63 -5.23 3.20 13.91
N ARG A 64 -4.68 2.03 14.24
CA ARG A 64 -4.72 1.48 15.60
C ARG A 64 -3.95 2.33 16.61
N ALA A 65 -2.81 2.89 16.22
CA ALA A 65 -2.01 3.76 17.08
C ALA A 65 -2.75 5.07 17.39
N THR A 66 -3.31 5.73 16.37
CA THR A 66 -4.10 6.95 16.55
C THR A 66 -5.33 6.73 17.45
N MET A 67 -6.02 5.61 17.31
CA MET A 67 -7.17 5.25 18.16
C MET A 67 -6.78 5.03 19.63
N ARG A 68 -5.61 4.42 19.89
CA ARG A 68 -5.08 4.21 21.25
C ARG A 68 -4.73 5.53 21.93
N THR A 69 -4.10 6.46 21.21
CA THR A 69 -3.76 7.78 21.75
C THR A 69 -5.01 8.62 22.04
N ALA A 70 -6.06 8.50 21.22
CA ALA A 70 -7.33 9.20 21.43
C ALA A 70 -8.13 8.68 22.65
N GLN A 71 -7.88 7.45 23.08
CA GLN A 71 -8.56 6.82 24.22
C GLN A 71 -7.80 6.98 25.55
N ALA A 72 -6.57 7.49 25.55
CA ALA A 72 -5.82 7.75 26.78
C ALA A 72 -6.59 8.79 27.61
N PRO A 73 -7.22 8.40 28.74
CA PRO A 73 -8.01 9.31 29.52
C PRO A 73 -7.09 10.38 30.11
N SER A 74 -7.63 11.58 30.26
CA SER A 74 -7.11 12.68 31.06
C SER A 74 -6.99 12.26 32.54
N GLN A 75 -6.09 11.33 32.84
CA GLN A 75 -5.62 11.01 34.17
C GLN A 75 -4.38 11.87 34.41
N ALA A 76 -4.62 13.13 34.73
CA ALA A 76 -3.71 13.87 35.59
C ALA A 76 -4.55 14.38 36.77
N PRO A 77 -4.04 14.20 38.01
CA PRO A 77 -4.71 14.56 39.26
C PRO A 77 -4.96 16.07 39.42
#